data_AF-A0A2A5BDC2-F1
#
_entry.id   AF-A0A2A5BDC2-F1
#
_cell.length_a   1.000
_cell.length_b   1.000
_cell.length_c   1.000
_cell.angle_alpha   90.00
_cell.angle_beta   90.00
_cell.angle_gamma   90.00
#
_symmetry.space_group_name_H-M   'P 1'
#
loop_
_entity.id
_entity.type
_entity.pdbx_description
1 polymer ?
#
loop_
_entity_poly.entity_id
_entity_poly.type
_entity_poly.pdbx_seq_one_letter_code
_entity_poly.pdbx_strand_id
1 'polypeptide(L)'
;MNFSKEETLIVTKTTKTLIVPKGIKKLICIKISLETLILNEGIVYVDCGFNQLTVLTVPNSVIHLNCSYNHLTALIVPNSVIRFNCSGNQLPKLIVPNGVIRFNCSGNQLTILIVPNGVTYLDCSNNELTELTVPNSVTRLICSDNKLTILFVSNSVTLLYCSNNQLTQLIVPNSVTDLSCHGNLLEDLSKYSELIKPKVVSLYAMCHGIVNENNIPKCFSKVDKVTCDGCKNKVVKDLVYTSYKGYRDGYIRKTIICKKCL
;
A
#
# COMPACT_ATOMS: atom_id res chain seq x y z
N MET A 1 29.89 -16.60 -21.44
CA MET A 1 29.12 -15.47 -20.88
C MET A 1 29.55 -14.23 -21.66
N ASN A 2 28.61 -13.51 -22.28
CA ASN A 2 28.92 -12.40 -23.17
C ASN A 2 28.80 -11.08 -22.38
N PHE A 3 29.87 -10.29 -22.28
CA PHE A 3 29.90 -9.05 -21.50
C PHE A 3 29.90 -7.85 -22.45
N SER A 4 28.78 -7.13 -22.52
CA SER A 4 28.68 -5.83 -23.21
C SER A 4 28.35 -4.73 -22.20
N LYS A 5 29.02 -3.58 -22.35
CA LYS A 5 28.89 -2.28 -21.67
C LYS A 5 27.75 -2.13 -20.64
N GLU A 6 28.16 -1.77 -19.42
CA GLU A 6 27.51 -1.95 -18.11
C GLU A 6 27.39 -3.43 -17.73
N GLU A 7 28.39 -3.93 -16.99
CA GLU A 7 28.58 -5.33 -16.64
C GLU A 7 27.33 -5.93 -15.93
N THR A 8 26.39 -6.39 -16.74
CA THR A 8 25.12 -6.95 -16.32
C THR A 8 25.20 -8.46 -16.44
N LEU A 9 24.95 -9.16 -15.33
CA LEU A 9 24.85 -10.61 -15.29
C LEU A 9 23.37 -10.99 -15.20
N ILE A 10 22.88 -11.67 -16.23
CA ILE A 10 21.54 -12.28 -16.23
C ILE A 10 21.72 -13.79 -16.16
N VAL A 11 21.18 -14.41 -15.12
CA VAL A 11 21.21 -15.85 -14.90
C VAL A 11 19.79 -16.40 -15.09
N THR A 12 19.63 -17.24 -16.11
CA THR A 12 18.33 -17.83 -16.47
C THR A 12 18.26 -19.33 -16.25
N LYS A 13 19.40 -19.99 -16.08
CA LYS A 13 19.46 -21.42 -15.80
C LYS A 13 19.29 -21.66 -14.30
N THR A 14 18.56 -22.72 -13.97
CA THR A 14 18.47 -23.22 -12.59
C THR A 14 19.86 -23.46 -12.04
N THR A 15 20.14 -22.89 -10.87
CA THR A 15 21.37 -23.15 -10.12
C THR A 15 21.09 -22.97 -8.63
N LYS A 16 21.76 -23.77 -7.80
CA LYS A 16 21.65 -23.71 -6.35
C LYS A 16 22.55 -22.65 -5.73
N THR A 17 23.71 -22.42 -6.35
CA THR A 17 24.70 -21.44 -5.89
C THR A 17 25.09 -20.50 -7.01
N LEU A 18 25.22 -19.22 -6.70
CA LEU A 18 25.70 -18.19 -7.60
C LEU A 18 26.70 -17.30 -6.88
N ILE A 19 27.91 -17.26 -7.41
CA ILE A 19 28.95 -16.32 -6.99
C ILE A 19 29.07 -15.28 -8.09
N VAL A 20 28.75 -14.03 -7.77
CA VAL A 20 28.79 -12.94 -8.75
C VAL A 20 30.26 -12.56 -8.98
N PRO A 21 30.76 -12.61 -10.23
CA PRO A 21 32.13 -12.19 -10.53
C PRO A 21 32.38 -10.73 -10.17
N LYS A 22 33.65 -10.38 -9.91
CA LYS A 22 34.08 -8.99 -9.79
C LYS A 22 33.75 -8.22 -11.06
N GLY A 23 33.49 -6.92 -10.91
CA GLY A 23 33.17 -6.00 -12.01
C GLY A 23 31.67 -5.86 -12.27
N ILE A 24 30.86 -6.90 -12.03
CA ILE A 24 29.43 -6.88 -12.30
C ILE A 24 28.74 -5.74 -11.54
N LYS A 25 28.14 -4.84 -12.34
CA LYS A 25 27.13 -3.78 -12.15
C LYS A 25 25.80 -4.21 -11.55
N LYS A 26 25.23 -5.17 -12.25
CA LYS A 26 23.80 -5.44 -12.23
C LYS A 26 23.59 -6.93 -12.32
N LEU A 27 22.89 -7.48 -11.33
CA LEU A 27 22.52 -8.88 -11.29
C LEU A 27 21.00 -9.02 -11.48
N ILE A 28 20.61 -9.93 -12.36
CA ILE A 28 19.24 -10.43 -12.47
C ILE A 28 19.29 -11.95 -12.44
N CYS A 29 18.72 -12.56 -11.40
CA CYS A 29 18.72 -14.01 -11.17
C CYS A 29 17.37 -14.46 -10.57
N ILE A 30 16.29 -14.26 -11.32
CA ILE A 30 14.91 -14.46 -10.85
C ILE A 30 14.45 -15.89 -11.14
N LYS A 31 13.80 -16.56 -10.17
CA LYS A 31 13.15 -17.86 -10.38
C LYS A 31 14.08 -18.95 -10.93
N ILE A 32 15.27 -19.06 -10.35
CA ILE A 32 16.28 -20.07 -10.73
C ILE A 32 16.52 -21.12 -9.63
N SER A 33 15.66 -21.16 -8.60
CA SER A 33 15.78 -22.04 -7.44
C SER A 33 17.08 -21.85 -6.64
N LEU A 34 17.57 -20.61 -6.60
CA LEU A 34 18.83 -20.26 -5.92
C LEU A 34 18.69 -20.40 -4.40
N GLU A 35 19.64 -21.07 -3.77
CA GLU A 35 19.71 -21.24 -2.31
C GLU A 35 20.82 -20.38 -1.71
N THR A 36 21.92 -20.17 -2.45
CA THR A 36 23.08 -19.38 -2.00
C THR A 36 23.47 -18.35 -3.05
N LEU A 37 23.53 -17.08 -2.62
CA LEU A 37 23.98 -15.95 -3.42
C LEU A 37 25.15 -15.23 -2.74
N ILE A 38 26.29 -15.16 -3.42
CA ILE A 38 27.46 -14.38 -2.97
C ILE A 38 27.64 -13.19 -3.92
N LEU A 39 27.40 -12.00 -3.40
CA LEU A 39 27.51 -10.74 -4.12
C LEU A 39 28.96 -10.24 -4.13
N ASN A 40 29.34 -9.55 -5.21
CA ASN A 40 30.61 -8.81 -5.23
C ASN A 40 30.41 -7.40 -4.63
N GLU A 41 31.46 -6.80 -4.06
CA GLU A 41 31.42 -5.46 -3.45
C GLU A 41 31.03 -4.32 -4.40
N GLY A 42 31.08 -4.53 -5.72
CA GLY A 42 30.83 -3.53 -6.76
C GLY A 42 29.38 -3.43 -7.27
N ILE A 43 28.60 -4.52 -7.26
CA ILE A 43 27.31 -4.60 -6.57
C ILE A 43 26.28 -3.44 -6.60
N VAL A 44 25.80 -2.85 -7.71
CA VAL A 44 24.85 -1.70 -7.59
C VAL A 44 23.37 -2.10 -7.64
N TYR A 45 23.02 -3.02 -8.53
CA TYR A 45 21.64 -3.45 -8.75
C TYR A 45 21.53 -4.95 -8.56
N VAL A 46 20.61 -5.39 -7.70
CA VAL A 46 20.36 -6.82 -7.45
C VAL A 46 18.87 -7.09 -7.59
N ASP A 47 18.51 -7.97 -8.52
CA ASP A 47 17.22 -8.66 -8.54
C ASP A 47 17.45 -10.17 -8.42
N CYS A 48 17.11 -10.70 -7.25
CA CYS A 48 17.23 -12.12 -6.89
C CYS A 48 15.88 -12.68 -6.41
N GLY A 49 14.78 -12.11 -6.91
CA GLY A 49 13.45 -12.51 -6.48
C GLY A 49 13.06 -13.94 -6.87
N PHE A 50 12.05 -14.49 -6.18
CA PHE A 50 11.46 -15.81 -6.44
C PHE A 50 12.48 -16.96 -6.35
N ASN A 51 13.31 -16.97 -5.31
CA ASN A 51 14.30 -18.02 -5.07
C ASN A 51 14.06 -18.69 -3.70
N GLN A 52 15.05 -19.41 -3.20
CA GLN A 52 15.00 -20.18 -1.96
C GLN A 52 16.05 -19.66 -0.95
N LEU A 53 16.46 -18.40 -1.07
CA LEU A 53 17.47 -17.81 -0.19
C LEU A 53 16.95 -17.74 1.23
N THR A 54 17.72 -18.26 2.19
CA THR A 54 17.45 -18.14 3.63
C THR A 54 18.27 -17.03 4.28
N VAL A 55 19.40 -16.68 3.66
CA VAL A 55 20.31 -15.61 4.08
C VAL A 55 20.74 -14.81 2.86
N LEU A 56 20.86 -13.50 3.01
CA LEU A 56 21.42 -12.62 2.00
C LEU A 56 22.29 -11.55 2.68
N THR A 57 23.58 -11.53 2.34
CA THR A 57 24.49 -10.44 2.72
C THR A 57 24.52 -9.42 1.59
N VAL A 58 24.21 -8.17 1.90
CA VAL A 58 24.09 -7.08 0.91
C VAL A 58 25.23 -6.09 1.09
N PRO A 59 26.10 -5.89 0.08
CA PRO A 59 27.18 -4.91 0.14
C PRO A 59 26.69 -3.45 0.15
N ASN A 60 27.50 -2.55 0.71
CA ASN A 60 27.21 -1.11 0.82
C ASN A 60 27.13 -0.35 -0.53
N SER A 61 27.43 -1.00 -1.64
CA SER A 61 27.30 -0.43 -2.99
C SER A 61 25.89 -0.55 -3.56
N VAL A 62 25.01 -1.37 -2.96
CA VAL A 62 23.68 -1.65 -3.50
C VAL A 62 22.77 -0.45 -3.36
N ILE A 63 22.18 -0.01 -4.48
CA ILE A 63 21.21 1.08 -4.54
C ILE A 63 19.80 0.55 -4.80
N HIS A 64 19.71 -0.53 -5.60
CA HIS A 64 18.45 -1.22 -5.90
C HIS A 64 18.54 -2.67 -5.44
N LEU A 65 17.65 -3.05 -4.53
CA LEU A 65 17.56 -4.40 -4.00
C LEU A 65 16.14 -4.94 -4.17
N ASN A 66 15.99 -5.97 -5.00
CA ASN A 66 14.83 -6.84 -5.05
C ASN A 66 15.24 -8.25 -4.61
N CYS A 67 14.77 -8.66 -3.45
CA CYS A 67 14.97 -9.99 -2.85
C CYS A 67 13.62 -10.63 -2.49
N SER A 68 12.55 -10.21 -3.17
CA SER A 68 11.19 -10.68 -2.90
C SER A 68 11.01 -12.18 -3.14
N TYR A 69 10.04 -12.80 -2.47
CA TYR A 69 9.68 -14.21 -2.63
C TYR A 69 10.88 -15.14 -2.40
N ASN A 70 11.43 -15.06 -1.19
CA ASN A 70 12.50 -15.93 -0.70
C ASN A 70 12.10 -16.46 0.69
N HIS A 71 13.05 -17.05 1.43
CA HIS A 71 12.84 -17.59 2.78
C HIS A 71 13.70 -16.83 3.81
N LEU A 72 13.95 -15.54 3.59
CA LEU A 72 14.79 -14.74 4.48
C LEU A 72 14.11 -14.55 5.84
N THR A 73 14.82 -14.89 6.90
CA THR A 73 14.38 -14.69 8.30
C THR A 73 15.07 -13.50 8.98
N ALA A 74 16.15 -13.01 8.38
CA ALA A 74 16.83 -11.77 8.76
C ALA A 74 17.41 -11.10 7.51
N LEU A 75 17.47 -9.77 7.52
CA LEU A 75 18.06 -8.99 6.43
C LEU A 75 18.64 -7.69 6.97
N ILE A 76 19.94 -7.48 6.75
CA ILE A 76 20.61 -6.21 7.01
C ILE A 76 20.65 -5.43 5.70
N VAL A 77 20.06 -4.25 5.71
CA VAL A 77 19.93 -3.40 4.52
C VAL A 77 20.92 -2.24 4.63
N PRO A 78 21.84 -2.08 3.66
CA PRO A 78 22.78 -0.96 3.67
C PRO A 78 22.13 0.41 3.48
N ASN A 79 22.76 1.44 4.04
CA ASN A 79 22.27 2.83 3.96
C ASN A 79 22.21 3.41 2.53
N SER A 80 22.91 2.78 1.58
CA SER A 80 22.91 3.15 0.17
C SER A 80 21.62 2.80 -0.58
N VAL A 81 20.77 1.93 -0.04
CA VAL A 81 19.59 1.42 -0.72
C VAL A 81 18.52 2.51 -0.84
N ILE A 82 18.03 2.73 -2.06
CA ILE A 82 16.99 3.73 -2.38
C ILE A 82 15.68 3.06 -2.80
N ARG A 83 15.76 1.95 -3.54
CA ARG A 83 14.61 1.15 -3.99
C ARG A 83 14.74 -0.25 -3.40
N PHE A 84 13.78 -0.62 -2.57
CA PHE A 84 13.86 -1.83 -1.77
C PHE A 84 12.58 -2.64 -1.84
N ASN A 85 12.70 -3.89 -2.30
CA ASN A 85 11.65 -4.88 -2.27
C ASN A 85 12.14 -6.16 -1.57
N CYS A 86 11.53 -6.48 -0.44
CA CYS A 86 11.73 -7.71 0.32
C CYS A 86 10.41 -8.45 0.57
N SER A 87 9.38 -8.20 -0.24
CA SER A 87 8.06 -8.79 -0.06
C SER A 87 8.10 -10.33 -0.13
N GLY A 88 7.20 -11.03 0.54
CA GLY A 88 7.13 -12.50 0.47
C GLY A 88 8.34 -13.18 1.09
N ASN A 89 8.74 -12.75 2.29
CA ASN A 89 9.81 -13.37 3.08
C ASN A 89 9.25 -13.76 4.47
N GLN A 90 10.11 -14.14 5.41
CA GLN A 90 9.74 -14.57 6.76
C GLN A 90 10.37 -13.64 7.80
N LEU A 91 10.49 -12.35 7.49
CA LEU A 91 11.15 -11.38 8.37
C LEU A 91 10.24 -11.04 9.55
N PRO A 92 10.64 -11.30 10.81
CA PRO A 92 9.88 -10.88 11.98
C PRO A 92 10.15 -9.41 12.37
N LYS A 93 11.30 -8.88 11.93
CA LYS A 93 11.78 -7.52 12.18
C LYS A 93 12.56 -7.03 10.96
N LEU A 94 12.51 -5.73 10.72
CA LEU A 94 13.26 -5.09 9.64
C LEU A 94 13.63 -3.66 10.02
N ILE A 95 14.92 -3.34 9.93
CA ILE A 95 15.42 -1.97 10.07
C ILE A 95 15.57 -1.42 8.65
N VAL A 96 14.83 -0.36 8.35
CA VAL A 96 14.82 0.25 7.02
C VAL A 96 15.73 1.48 7.03
N PRO A 97 16.68 1.60 6.10
CA PRO A 97 17.56 2.75 6.05
C PRO A 97 16.85 4.05 5.65
N ASN A 98 17.38 5.18 6.12
CA ASN A 98 16.78 6.50 5.89
C ASN A 98 16.72 6.92 4.41
N GLY A 99 17.59 6.37 3.55
CA GLY A 99 17.66 6.69 2.12
C GLY A 99 16.58 6.04 1.26
N VAL A 100 15.76 5.15 1.81
CA VAL A 100 14.75 4.42 1.03
C VAL A 100 13.59 5.34 0.63
N ILE A 101 13.27 5.36 -0.67
CA ILE A 101 12.20 6.18 -1.27
C ILE A 101 11.00 5.32 -1.68
N ARG A 102 11.26 4.13 -2.22
CA ARG A 102 10.23 3.15 -2.61
C ARG A 102 10.47 1.85 -1.87
N PHE A 103 9.49 1.44 -1.09
CA PHE A 103 9.64 0.34 -0.16
C PHE A 103 8.47 -0.62 -0.22
N ASN A 104 8.77 -1.90 -0.46
CA ASN A 104 7.82 -2.99 -0.35
C ASN A 104 8.37 -4.07 0.60
N CYS A 105 7.63 -4.33 1.67
CA CYS A 105 7.88 -5.38 2.65
C CYS A 105 6.63 -6.25 2.90
N SER A 106 5.69 -6.27 1.95
CA SER A 106 4.44 -7.02 2.12
C SER A 106 4.66 -8.53 2.22
N GLY A 107 3.77 -9.25 2.89
CA GLY A 107 3.89 -10.70 3.03
C GLY A 107 5.13 -11.10 3.83
N ASN A 108 5.29 -10.51 5.02
CA ASN A 108 6.32 -10.86 6.01
C ASN A 108 5.64 -11.14 7.36
N GLN A 109 6.42 -11.25 8.42
CA GLN A 109 5.93 -11.50 9.80
C GLN A 109 6.22 -10.28 10.69
N LEU A 110 6.24 -9.08 10.11
CA LEU A 110 6.61 -7.87 10.84
C LEU A 110 5.52 -7.53 11.86
N THR A 111 5.93 -7.36 13.11
CA THR A 111 5.06 -6.88 14.21
C THR A 111 5.23 -5.38 14.46
N ILE A 112 6.40 -4.84 14.11
CA ILE A 112 6.74 -3.42 14.22
C ILE A 112 7.41 -3.00 12.92
N LEU A 113 7.05 -1.81 12.43
CA LEU A 113 7.69 -1.18 11.30
C LEU A 113 7.94 0.30 11.55
N ILE A 114 9.21 0.70 11.56
CA ILE A 114 9.61 2.11 11.57
C ILE A 114 9.84 2.52 10.12
N VAL A 115 8.97 3.38 9.61
CA VAL A 115 9.03 3.87 8.23
C VAL A 115 9.92 5.11 8.17
N PRO A 116 10.96 5.14 7.33
CA PRO A 116 11.79 6.33 7.19
C PRO A 116 11.06 7.52 6.56
N ASN A 117 11.46 8.74 6.96
CA ASN A 117 10.86 10.00 6.49
C ASN A 117 11.02 10.30 4.99
N GLY A 118 11.86 9.55 4.26
CA GLY A 118 12.04 9.69 2.81
C GLY A 118 11.09 8.84 1.96
N VAL A 119 10.33 7.93 2.58
CA VAL A 119 9.50 6.97 1.85
C VAL A 119 8.31 7.67 1.21
N THR A 120 8.14 7.53 -0.09
CA THR A 120 7.02 8.10 -0.87
C THR A 120 6.00 7.04 -1.27
N TYR A 121 6.45 5.79 -1.44
CA TYR A 121 5.64 4.61 -1.69
C TYR A 121 5.94 3.57 -0.62
N LEU A 122 4.91 3.15 0.11
CA LEU A 122 4.98 2.10 1.10
C LEU A 122 3.94 1.02 0.81
N ASP A 123 4.41 -0.21 0.64
CA ASP A 123 3.59 -1.41 0.77
C ASP A 123 4.12 -2.27 1.92
N CYS A 124 3.29 -2.39 2.96
CA CYS A 124 3.52 -3.18 4.16
C CYS A 124 2.34 -4.12 4.42
N SER A 125 1.53 -4.42 3.40
CA SER A 125 0.38 -5.31 3.53
C SER A 125 0.78 -6.73 3.94
N ASN A 126 -0.16 -7.52 4.45
CA ASN A 126 0.07 -8.93 4.80
C ASN A 126 1.24 -9.07 5.79
N ASN A 127 1.12 -8.40 6.93
CA ASN A 127 2.04 -8.47 8.06
C ASN A 127 1.24 -8.61 9.36
N GLU A 128 1.90 -8.50 10.51
CA GLU A 128 1.27 -8.58 11.82
C GLU A 128 1.33 -7.24 12.58
N LEU A 129 1.36 -6.12 11.86
CA LEU A 129 1.49 -4.80 12.46
C LEU A 129 0.25 -4.45 13.29
N THR A 130 0.46 -4.09 14.55
CA THR A 130 -0.59 -3.58 15.44
C THR A 130 -0.68 -2.06 15.45
N GLU A 131 0.42 -1.41 15.07
CA GLU A 131 0.56 0.03 14.93
C GLU A 131 1.36 0.36 13.67
N LEU A 132 1.06 1.53 13.07
CA LEU A 132 1.81 2.04 11.94
C LEU A 132 1.84 3.57 12.01
N THR A 133 3.04 4.11 12.16
CA THR A 133 3.28 5.55 12.01
C THR A 133 3.72 5.82 10.58
N VAL A 134 2.95 6.63 9.86
CA VAL A 134 3.17 6.95 8.45
C VAL A 134 3.78 8.35 8.34
N PRO A 135 5.00 8.50 7.78
CA PRO A 135 5.60 9.80 7.56
C PRO A 135 4.83 10.65 6.54
N ASN A 136 4.92 11.98 6.69
CA ASN A 136 4.28 12.96 5.79
C ASN A 136 4.81 12.92 4.34
N SER A 137 5.87 12.18 4.06
CA SER A 137 6.38 11.97 2.70
C SER A 137 5.59 10.93 1.91
N VAL A 138 4.85 10.05 2.59
CA VAL A 138 4.15 8.94 1.95
C VAL A 138 2.99 9.49 1.13
N THR A 139 2.94 9.14 -0.15
CA THR A 139 1.87 9.51 -1.08
C THR A 139 1.00 8.33 -1.46
N ARG A 140 1.57 7.12 -1.40
CA ARG A 140 0.88 5.86 -1.67
C ARG A 140 1.13 4.91 -0.53
N LEU A 141 0.07 4.55 0.19
CA LEU A 141 0.12 3.68 1.35
C LEU A 141 -0.74 2.43 1.12
N ILE A 142 -0.12 1.27 1.20
CA ILE A 142 -0.77 -0.03 1.20
C ILE A 142 -0.39 -0.74 2.50
N CYS A 143 -1.36 -0.93 3.37
CA CYS A 143 -1.23 -1.52 4.71
C CYS A 143 -2.37 -2.51 5.02
N SER A 144 -3.03 -3.03 3.97
CA SER A 144 -4.08 -4.04 4.10
C SER A 144 -3.58 -5.32 4.79
N ASP A 145 -4.49 -6.12 5.34
CA ASP A 145 -4.20 -7.43 5.92
C ASP A 145 -3.12 -7.32 7.04
N ASN A 146 -3.45 -6.53 8.05
CA ASN A 146 -2.65 -6.32 9.26
C ASN A 146 -3.57 -6.37 10.49
N LYS A 147 -3.07 -5.99 11.66
CA LYS A 147 -3.81 -5.97 12.93
C LYS A 147 -3.96 -4.54 13.48
N LEU A 148 -3.96 -3.53 12.60
CA LEU A 148 -4.01 -2.13 12.99
C LEU A 148 -5.37 -1.80 13.62
N THR A 149 -5.36 -1.11 14.75
CA THR A 149 -6.57 -0.66 15.45
C THR A 149 -6.90 0.81 15.22
N ILE A 150 -5.86 1.61 14.96
CA ILE A 150 -5.94 3.03 14.62
C ILE A 150 -4.95 3.29 13.49
N LEU A 151 -5.33 4.14 12.53
CA LEU A 151 -4.44 4.57 11.46
C LEU A 151 -4.56 6.09 11.27
N PHE A 152 -3.44 6.79 11.48
CA PHE A 152 -3.29 8.20 11.16
C PHE A 152 -2.62 8.34 9.81
N VAL A 153 -3.29 9.05 8.91
CA VAL A 153 -2.85 9.23 7.52
C VAL A 153 -2.57 10.70 7.27
N SER A 154 -1.39 11.00 6.74
CA SER A 154 -0.97 12.37 6.43
C SER A 154 -1.68 12.92 5.19
N ASN A 155 -1.81 14.25 5.12
CA ASN A 155 -2.40 14.98 3.99
C ASN A 155 -1.63 14.84 2.66
N SER A 156 -0.51 14.12 2.64
CA SER A 156 0.26 13.78 1.44
C SER A 156 -0.30 12.54 0.72
N VAL A 157 -1.03 11.68 1.42
CA VAL A 157 -1.50 10.41 0.87
C VAL A 157 -2.62 10.64 -0.13
N THR A 158 -2.45 10.14 -1.34
CA THR A 158 -3.44 10.17 -2.42
C THR A 158 -4.07 8.80 -2.69
N LEU A 159 -3.35 7.72 -2.40
CA LEU A 159 -3.85 6.34 -2.45
C LEU A 159 -3.65 5.68 -1.09
N LEU A 160 -4.75 5.17 -0.53
CA LEU A 160 -4.78 4.50 0.75
C LEU A 160 -5.51 3.15 0.65
N TYR A 161 -4.79 2.04 0.79
CA TYR A 161 -5.37 0.72 0.95
C TYR A 161 -5.06 0.20 2.36
N CYS A 162 -6.09 0.02 3.17
CA CYS A 162 -6.03 -0.37 4.58
C CYS A 162 -7.11 -1.40 4.95
N SER A 163 -7.54 -2.19 3.96
CA SER A 163 -8.55 -3.23 4.17
C SER A 163 -8.08 -4.32 5.12
N ASN A 164 -9.02 -5.09 5.68
CA ASN A 164 -8.75 -6.27 6.51
C ASN A 164 -7.77 -5.96 7.65
N ASN A 165 -8.16 -4.97 8.45
CA ASN A 165 -7.48 -4.60 9.67
C ASN A 165 -8.50 -4.65 10.82
N GLN A 166 -8.14 -4.14 12.00
CA GLN A 166 -9.02 -4.04 13.15
C GLN A 166 -9.36 -2.58 13.46
N LEU A 167 -9.37 -1.71 12.43
CA LEU A 167 -9.51 -0.28 12.64
C LEU A 167 -10.88 0.02 13.23
N THR A 168 -10.90 0.64 14.41
CA THR A 168 -12.12 1.20 15.02
C THR A 168 -12.27 2.68 14.66
N GLN A 169 -11.16 3.32 14.32
CA GLN A 169 -11.09 4.70 13.87
C GLN A 169 -10.18 4.83 12.65
N LEU A 170 -10.67 5.52 11.63
CA LEU A 170 -9.91 5.88 10.44
C LEU A 170 -10.19 7.34 10.08
N ILE A 171 -9.14 8.17 10.10
CA ILE A 171 -9.19 9.56 9.63
C ILE A 171 -8.57 9.60 8.24
N VAL A 172 -9.38 9.90 7.23
CA VAL A 172 -8.94 9.96 5.83
C VAL A 172 -8.80 11.44 5.42
N PRO A 173 -7.62 11.90 5.01
CA PRO A 173 -7.43 13.28 4.57
C PRO A 173 -8.04 13.53 3.19
N ASN A 174 -8.38 14.80 2.90
CA ASN A 174 -8.98 15.23 1.62
C ASN A 174 -8.11 14.92 0.39
N SER A 175 -6.81 14.70 0.60
CA SER A 175 -5.86 14.33 -0.45
C SER A 175 -6.10 12.94 -1.01
N VAL A 176 -6.74 12.04 -0.25
CA VAL A 176 -6.98 10.65 -0.68
C VAL A 176 -8.04 10.64 -1.78
N THR A 177 -7.59 10.23 -2.97
CA THR A 177 -8.43 10.10 -4.16
C THR A 177 -8.83 8.66 -4.44
N ASP A 178 -8.11 7.70 -3.85
CA ASP A 178 -8.35 6.26 -3.97
C ASP A 178 -8.26 5.61 -2.58
N LEU A 179 -9.36 4.99 -2.13
CA LEU A 179 -9.47 4.34 -0.81
C LEU A 179 -10.06 2.94 -0.93
N SER A 180 -9.42 2.00 -0.25
CA SER A 180 -10.00 0.71 0.11
C SER A 180 -9.78 0.47 1.60
N CYS A 181 -10.87 0.27 2.35
CA CYS A 181 -10.83 0.09 3.81
C CYS A 181 -11.84 -0.96 4.32
N HIS A 182 -12.32 -1.84 3.44
CA HIS A 182 -13.27 -2.90 3.80
C HIS A 182 -12.67 -3.90 4.80
N GLY A 183 -13.50 -4.64 5.54
CA GLY A 183 -12.99 -5.64 6.48
C GLY A 183 -12.33 -5.07 7.74
N ASN A 184 -12.74 -3.87 8.16
CA ASN A 184 -12.34 -3.23 9.42
C ASN A 184 -13.49 -3.25 10.45
N LEU A 185 -13.20 -2.80 11.68
CA LEU A 185 -14.15 -2.68 12.79
C LEU A 185 -14.70 -1.26 12.94
N LEU A 186 -14.76 -0.51 11.84
CA LEU A 186 -15.22 0.88 11.85
C LEU A 186 -16.68 0.93 12.28
N GLU A 187 -16.99 1.84 13.20
CA GLU A 187 -18.34 1.94 13.74
C GLU A 187 -19.36 2.20 12.62
N ASP A 188 -20.42 1.39 12.63
CA ASP A 188 -21.54 1.56 11.73
C ASP A 188 -22.38 2.77 12.15
N LEU A 189 -22.02 3.93 11.61
CA LEU A 189 -22.70 5.19 11.87
C LEU A 189 -24.16 5.20 11.40
N SER A 190 -24.59 4.23 10.59
CA SER A 190 -25.97 4.18 10.13
C SER A 190 -26.98 3.73 11.20
N LYS A 191 -26.49 3.32 12.38
CA LYS A 191 -27.32 3.06 13.58
C LYS A 191 -27.77 4.32 14.33
N TYR A 192 -27.17 5.48 14.05
CA TYR A 192 -27.50 6.74 14.70
C TYR A 192 -28.43 7.59 13.81
N SER A 193 -29.56 8.04 14.36
CA SER A 193 -30.55 8.85 13.63
C SER A 193 -30.15 10.34 13.54
N GLU A 194 -29.30 10.83 14.45
CA GLU A 194 -28.78 12.20 14.47
C GLU A 194 -27.32 12.22 14.96
N LEU A 195 -26.42 12.82 14.19
CA LEU A 195 -24.99 13.00 14.53
C LEU A 195 -24.82 14.25 15.41
N ILE A 196 -25.23 14.16 16.68
CA ILE A 196 -25.08 15.27 17.63
C ILE A 196 -23.68 15.20 18.25
N LYS A 197 -22.76 16.05 17.74
CA LYS A 197 -21.31 16.18 18.04
C LYS A 197 -20.38 15.23 17.28
N PRO A 198 -19.17 15.68 16.88
CA PRO A 198 -18.22 14.84 16.15
C PRO A 198 -17.59 13.85 17.13
N LYS A 199 -18.26 12.72 17.38
CA LYS A 199 -17.58 11.54 17.89
C LYS A 199 -16.77 10.98 16.73
N VAL A 200 -15.45 11.02 16.88
CA VAL A 200 -14.46 10.81 15.84
C VAL A 200 -14.56 9.39 15.30
N VAL A 201 -15.36 9.21 14.25
CA VAL A 201 -15.33 8.04 13.38
C VAL A 201 -15.63 8.50 11.94
N SER A 202 -14.85 7.97 10.99
CA SER A 202 -15.32 7.53 9.67
C SER A 202 -15.63 8.57 8.58
N LEU A 203 -14.91 8.45 7.46
CA LEU A 203 -15.34 8.74 6.07
C LEU A 203 -15.82 10.17 5.71
N TYR A 204 -15.67 11.16 6.58
CA TYR A 204 -16.29 12.50 6.42
C TYR A 204 -15.81 13.32 5.19
N ALA A 205 -14.69 12.96 4.56
CA ALA A 205 -14.07 13.74 3.49
C ALA A 205 -14.32 13.23 2.04
N MET A 206 -14.79 11.99 1.85
CA MET A 206 -14.63 11.25 0.58
C MET A 206 -15.60 11.59 -0.55
N CYS A 207 -16.37 12.67 -0.43
CA CYS A 207 -17.38 12.97 -1.44
C CYS A 207 -17.34 14.41 -1.94
N HIS A 208 -16.36 15.22 -1.52
CA HIS A 208 -16.40 16.64 -1.80
C HIS A 208 -15.56 17.10 -3.00
N GLY A 209 -15.02 16.18 -3.82
CA GLY A 209 -14.21 16.64 -4.97
C GLY A 209 -13.92 15.68 -6.12
N ILE A 210 -14.39 14.43 -6.10
CA ILE A 210 -14.02 13.46 -7.15
C ILE A 210 -15.26 12.83 -7.74
N VAL A 211 -15.85 13.59 -8.62
CA VAL A 211 -16.93 13.15 -9.48
C VAL A 211 -16.36 12.67 -10.82
N ASN A 212 -16.98 11.69 -11.45
CA ASN A 212 -16.68 11.33 -12.84
C ASN A 212 -17.17 12.44 -13.79
N GLU A 213 -16.97 12.27 -15.10
CA GLU A 213 -17.47 13.16 -16.16
C GLU A 213 -18.99 13.45 -16.11
N ASN A 214 -19.74 12.68 -15.30
CA ASN A 214 -21.17 12.82 -15.08
C ASN A 214 -21.53 13.38 -13.69
N ASN A 215 -20.58 14.00 -12.99
CA ASN A 215 -20.78 14.58 -11.66
C ASN A 215 -21.17 13.56 -10.55
N ILE A 216 -20.88 12.26 -10.76
CA ILE A 216 -21.13 11.17 -9.80
C ILE A 216 -19.84 10.87 -9.03
N PRO A 217 -19.83 10.84 -7.67
CA PRO A 217 -18.62 10.49 -6.93
C PRO A 217 -18.08 9.13 -7.40
N LYS A 218 -16.78 9.03 -7.71
CA LYS A 218 -16.18 7.83 -8.36
C LYS A 218 -16.40 6.53 -7.57
N CYS A 219 -16.61 6.62 -6.26
CA CYS A 219 -17.02 5.49 -5.41
C CYS A 219 -18.37 4.85 -5.80
N PHE A 220 -19.20 5.52 -6.61
CA PHE A 220 -20.47 5.02 -7.15
C PHE A 220 -20.42 4.63 -8.63
N SER A 221 -19.23 4.61 -9.26
CA SER A 221 -19.07 4.36 -10.70
C SER A 221 -19.55 2.99 -11.21
N LYS A 222 -19.85 2.06 -10.30
CA LYS A 222 -20.44 0.73 -10.60
C LYS A 222 -21.95 0.64 -10.30
N VAL A 223 -22.63 1.76 -10.09
CA VAL A 223 -24.07 1.81 -9.79
C VAL A 223 -24.83 2.37 -11.00
N ASP A 224 -25.49 1.50 -11.76
CA ASP A 224 -26.12 1.83 -13.06
C ASP A 224 -27.39 2.70 -12.98
N LYS A 225 -27.96 2.92 -11.79
CA LYS A 225 -29.16 3.74 -11.59
C LYS A 225 -29.09 4.50 -10.27
N VAL A 226 -29.17 5.83 -10.38
CA VAL A 226 -29.34 6.73 -9.25
C VAL A 226 -30.75 7.34 -9.33
N THR A 227 -31.58 7.06 -8.32
CA THR A 227 -32.99 7.48 -8.27
C THR A 227 -33.23 8.43 -7.10
N CYS A 228 -34.13 9.40 -7.28
CA CYS A 228 -34.51 10.36 -6.25
C CYS A 228 -35.25 9.64 -5.13
N ASP A 229 -34.83 9.80 -3.88
CA ASP A 229 -35.45 9.09 -2.76
C ASP A 229 -36.86 9.61 -2.43
N GLY A 230 -37.16 10.87 -2.74
CA GLY A 230 -38.49 11.49 -2.53
C GLY A 230 -39.53 11.02 -3.56
N CYS A 231 -39.25 11.15 -4.86
CA CYS A 231 -40.21 10.85 -5.92
C CYS A 231 -39.94 9.55 -6.70
N LYS A 232 -38.88 8.81 -6.35
CA LYS A 232 -38.44 7.57 -7.04
C LYS A 232 -38.10 7.71 -8.53
N ASN A 233 -38.13 8.93 -9.08
CA ASN A 233 -37.74 9.22 -10.46
C ASN A 233 -36.22 9.24 -10.65
N LYS A 234 -35.77 8.95 -11.88
CA LYS A 234 -34.36 9.03 -12.27
C LYS A 234 -33.86 10.48 -12.13
N VAL A 235 -32.69 10.68 -11.55
CA VAL A 235 -32.12 12.04 -11.47
C VAL A 235 -31.25 12.30 -12.69
N VAL A 236 -31.49 13.45 -13.33
CA VAL A 236 -30.82 13.88 -14.57
C VAL A 236 -30.00 15.15 -14.27
N LYS A 237 -28.80 15.18 -14.86
CA LYS A 237 -27.66 16.13 -14.85
C LYS A 237 -27.69 17.46 -14.07
N ASP A 238 -28.82 18.12 -13.85
CA ASP A 238 -28.88 19.54 -13.46
C ASP A 238 -29.50 19.84 -12.07
N LEU A 239 -29.57 18.84 -11.17
CA LEU A 239 -30.26 19.01 -9.88
C LEU A 239 -29.28 18.77 -8.71
N VAL A 240 -28.92 19.86 -8.04
CA VAL A 240 -28.03 19.96 -6.88
C VAL A 240 -28.43 19.01 -5.73
N TYR A 241 -27.45 18.40 -5.05
CA TYR A 241 -27.60 17.52 -3.85
C TYR A 241 -26.95 18.16 -2.61
N THR A 242 -27.43 18.00 -1.36
CA THR A 242 -27.66 16.75 -0.59
C THR A 242 -28.51 17.00 0.68
N SER A 243 -29.35 16.03 1.08
CA SER A 243 -29.71 15.79 2.49
C SER A 243 -29.69 14.27 2.75
N TYR A 244 -29.51 13.82 3.99
CA TYR A 244 -28.95 12.49 4.31
C TYR A 244 -29.97 11.50 4.91
N LYS A 245 -29.99 10.21 4.46
CA LYS A 245 -30.59 9.05 5.17
C LYS A 245 -30.15 7.68 4.60
N GLY A 246 -29.61 6.78 5.46
CA GLY A 246 -28.95 5.49 5.11
C GLY A 246 -29.86 4.23 5.04
N TYR A 247 -29.61 3.13 4.29
CA TYR A 247 -28.72 1.96 4.56
C TYR A 247 -28.42 1.01 3.33
N ARG A 248 -27.19 0.45 3.22
CA ARG A 248 -26.77 -1.01 3.22
C ARG A 248 -25.26 -1.18 2.89
N ASP A 249 -24.61 -2.18 3.53
CA ASP A 249 -23.23 -2.70 3.32
C ASP A 249 -22.02 -1.85 3.73
N GLY A 250 -22.12 -1.11 4.84
CA GLY A 250 -20.96 -0.38 5.39
C GLY A 250 -20.58 0.88 4.59
N TYR A 251 -21.45 1.32 3.69
CA TYR A 251 -21.32 2.58 2.97
C TYR A 251 -22.32 3.63 3.47
N ILE A 252 -21.90 4.89 3.40
CA ILE A 252 -22.77 6.06 3.51
C ILE A 252 -23.89 5.93 2.46
N ARG A 253 -25.15 5.75 2.85
CA ARG A 253 -26.26 6.02 1.93
C ARG A 253 -26.63 7.50 2.00
N LYS A 254 -26.32 8.19 0.91
CA LYS A 254 -26.77 9.54 0.60
C LYS A 254 -28.20 9.47 0.07
N THR A 255 -29.08 10.31 0.59
CA THR A 255 -30.40 10.53 0.00
C THR A 255 -30.23 11.56 -1.10
N ILE A 256 -30.67 11.18 -2.28
CA ILE A 256 -30.57 11.96 -3.49
C ILE A 256 -31.94 12.59 -3.66
N ILE A 257 -32.10 13.85 -3.24
CA ILE A 257 -33.34 14.62 -3.39
C ILE A 257 -33.15 15.56 -4.57
N CYS A 258 -34.00 15.44 -5.58
CA CYS A 258 -33.98 16.35 -6.73
C CYS A 258 -34.61 17.70 -6.35
N LYS A 259 -34.30 18.79 -7.07
CA LYS A 259 -34.82 20.14 -6.79
C LYS A 259 -36.35 20.24 -6.67
N LYS A 260 -37.10 19.31 -7.28
CA LYS A 260 -38.57 19.25 -7.19
C LYS A 260 -39.09 18.65 -5.88
N CYS A 261 -38.24 17.98 -5.10
CA CYS A 261 -38.56 17.31 -3.85
C CYS A 261 -37.83 17.93 -2.64
N LEU A 262 -37.12 19.03 -2.87
CA LEU A 262 -36.53 19.89 -1.84
C LEU A 262 -37.61 20.75 -1.19
#